data_AF-A0A929CSQ2-F1
#
_entry.id   AF-A0A929CSQ2-F1
#
_cell.length_a   1.000
_cell.length_b   1.000
_cell.length_c   1.000
_cell.angle_alpha   90.00
_cell.angle_beta   90.00
_cell.angle_gamma   90.00
#
_symmetry.space_group_name_H-M   'P 1'
#
loop_
_entity.id
_entity.type
_entity.pdbx_description
1 polymer ?
#
loop_
_entity_poly.entity_id
_entity_poly.type
_entity_poly.pdbx_seq_one_letter_code
_entity_poly.pdbx_strand_id
1 'polypeptide(L)' 'MSIGNNLEKLRKTIPSYVKIVAVSKTKPAEDILKAYETGHRAFGENKVQELIAKQPLLPENIRWHM' A
#
# COMPACT_ATOMS: atom_id res chain seq x y z
N MET A 1 2.86 1.70 17.01
CA MET A 1 1.98 0.75 16.28
C MET A 1 2.58 0.50 14.90
N SER A 2 2.75 -0.76 14.51
CA SER A 2 3.28 -1.14 13.19
C SER A 2 2.22 -1.01 12.09
N ILE A 3 2.64 -0.68 10.87
CA ILE A 3 1.78 -0.69 9.67
C ILE A 3 1.08 -2.03 9.51
N GLY A 4 1.77 -3.14 9.79
CA GLY A 4 1.20 -4.49 9.71
C GLY A 4 0.07 -4.73 10.70
N ASN A 5 0.24 -4.32 11.96
CA ASN A 5 -0.81 -4.48 12.97
C ASN A 5 -2.07 -3.68 12.61
N ASN A 6 -1.91 -2.52 11.99
CA ASN A 6 -3.05 -1.71 11.56
C ASN A 6 -3.79 -2.36 10.39
N LEU A 7 -3.06 -2.89 9.40
CA LEU A 7 -3.65 -3.60 8.25
C LEU A 7 -4.35 -4.90 8.67
N GLU A 8 -3.76 -5.66 9.59
CA GLU A 8 -4.38 -6.88 10.10
C GLU A 8 -5.68 -6.59 10.85
N LYS A 9 -5.68 -5.57 11.72
CA LYS A 9 -6.90 -5.13 12.40
C LYS A 9 -7.98 -4.72 11.40
N LEU A 10 -7.64 -3.91 10.40
CA LEU A 10 -8.58 -3.48 9.36
C LEU A 10 -9.15 -4.66 8.57
N ARG A 11 -8.32 -5.63 8.18
CA ARG A 11 -8.76 -6.83 7.46
C ARG A 11 -9.74 -7.69 8.27
N LYS A 12 -9.63 -7.70 9.60
CA LYS A 12 -10.55 -8.43 10.48
C LYS A 12 -11.89 -7.71 10.68
N THR A 13 -11.92 -6.37 10.56
CA THR A 13 -13.13 -5.56 10.79
C THR A 13 -13.95 -5.31 9.53
N ILE A 14 -13.38 -5.53 8.35
CA ILE A 14 -14.00 -5.21 7.07
C ILE A 14 -14.42 -6.52 6.36
N PRO A 15 -15.58 -6.58 5.70
CA PRO A 15 -15.99 -7.75 4.92
C PRO A 15 -14.98 -8.11 3.82
N SER A 16 -14.85 -9.41 3.51
CA SER A 16 -13.87 -9.94 2.55
C SER A 16 -14.05 -9.45 1.11
N TYR A 17 -15.26 -9.01 0.73
CA TYR A 17 -15.54 -8.46 -0.60
C TYR A 17 -15.08 -7.01 -0.77
N VAL A 18 -14.71 -6.32 0.32
CA VAL A 18 -14.25 -4.94 0.27
C VAL A 18 -12.74 -4.91 0.04
N LYS A 19 -12.31 -4.14 -0.97
CA LYS A 19 -10.90 -3.94 -1.25
C LYS A 19 -10.35 -2.78 -0.43
N ILE A 20 -9.32 -3.04 0.37
CA ILE A 20 -8.57 -2.00 1.08
C ILE A 20 -7.52 -1.43 0.10
N VAL A 21 -7.56 -0.12 -0.14
CA VAL A 21 -6.54 0.59 -0.92
C VAL A 21 -5.75 1.48 0.03
N ALA A 22 -4.45 1.20 0.18
CA ALA A 22 -3.59 1.97 1.07
C ALA A 22 -3.07 3.22 0.36
N VAL A 23 -3.47 4.40 0.82
CA VAL A 23 -3.04 5.66 0.21
C VAL A 23 -1.57 5.93 0.55
N SER A 24 -0.70 5.92 -0.47
CA SER A 24 0.76 6.05 -0.35
C SER A 24 1.29 7.44 -0.71
N LYS A 25 0.41 8.38 -1.08
CA LYS A 25 0.80 9.78 -1.32
C LYS A 25 1.56 10.32 -0.10
N THR A 26 2.63 11.05 -0.34
CA THR A 26 3.52 11.61 0.71
C THR A 26 4.18 10.59 1.64
N LYS A 27 4.10 9.29 1.36
CA LYS A 27 4.82 8.23 2.09
C LYS A 27 6.06 7.77 1.35
N PRO A 28 7.17 7.48 2.07
CA PRO A 28 8.38 6.95 1.45
C PRO A 28 8.16 5.51 0.96
N ALA A 29 8.99 5.06 0.01
CA ALA A 29 8.94 3.69 -0.50
C ALA A 29 9.10 2.63 0.61
N GLU A 30 9.87 2.93 1.66
CA GLU A 30 10.08 2.02 2.79
C GLU A 30 8.78 1.71 3.57
N ASP A 31 7.88 2.69 3.72
CA ASP A 31 6.57 2.46 4.36
C ASP A 31 5.65 1.63 3.46
N ILE A 32 5.75 1.82 2.14
CA ILE A 32 5.04 1.01 1.15
C ILE A 32 5.54 -0.44 1.20
N LEU A 33 6.86 -0.63 1.33
CA LEU A 33 7.48 -1.94 1.47
C LEU A 33 7.01 -2.66 2.75
N LYS A 34 6.99 -1.97 3.89
CA LYS A 34 6.45 -2.51 5.16
C LYS A 34 4.99 -2.94 5.03
N ALA A 35 4.17 -2.16 4.34
CA ALA A 35 2.80 -2.56 4.04
C ALA A 35 2.77 -3.78 3.10
N TYR A 36 3.62 -3.79 2.07
CA TYR A 36 3.70 -4.86 1.10
C TYR A 36 4.09 -6.22 1.73
N GLU A 37 5.03 -6.22 2.67
CA GLU A 37 5.49 -7.40 3.41
C GLU A 37 4.35 -8.09 4.19
N THR A 38 3.30 -7.36 4.54
CA THR A 38 2.09 -7.90 5.21
C THR A 38 1.15 -8.64 4.25
N GLY A 39 1.56 -8.81 2.99
CA GLY A 39 0.73 -9.32 1.92
C GLY A 39 -0.22 -8.27 1.33
N HIS A 40 -0.02 -6.98 1.62
CA HIS A 40 -0.81 -5.91 1.00
C HIS A 40 -0.29 -5.61 -0.42
N ARG A 41 -1.20 -5.34 -1.36
CA ARG A 41 -0.84 -5.15 -2.77
C ARG A 41 -1.49 -3.92 -3.42
N ALA A 42 -2.61 -3.43 -2.89
CA ALA A 42 -3.37 -2.33 -3.51
C ALA A 42 -2.99 -0.98 -2.88
N PHE A 43 -2.34 -0.11 -3.65
CA PHE A 43 -1.87 1.19 -3.19
C PHE A 43 -2.45 2.32 -4.04
N GLY A 44 -2.79 3.44 -3.39
CA GLY A 44 -3.36 4.62 -4.02
C GLY A 44 -2.36 5.77 -4.10
N GLU A 45 -2.09 6.27 -5.30
CA GLU A 45 -1.16 7.38 -5.54
C GLU A 45 -1.80 8.39 -6.50
N ASN A 46 -1.86 9.67 -6.10
CA ASN A 46 -2.55 10.70 -6.89
C ASN A 46 -1.60 11.56 -7.73
N LYS A 47 -0.29 11.32 -7.63
CA LYS A 47 0.74 12.02 -8.41
C LYS A 47 1.62 11.03 -9.16
N VAL A 48 1.55 11.10 -10.49
CA VAL A 48 2.33 10.23 -11.39
C VAL A 48 3.84 10.37 -11.16
N GLN A 49 4.34 11.57 -10.86
CA GLN A 49 5.77 11.78 -10.60
C GLN A 49 6.25 11.05 -9.35
N GLU A 50 5.43 11.02 -8.28
CA GLU A 50 5.77 10.25 -7.07
C GLU A 50 5.75 8.75 -7.36
N LEU A 51 4.79 8.28 -8.16
CA LEU A 51 4.71 6.89 -8.58
C LEU A 51 5.96 6.46 -9.36
N ILE A 52 6.36 7.21 -10.39
CA ILE A 52 7.53 6.90 -11.22
C ILE A 52 8.81 6.85 -10.39
N ALA A 53 8.95 7.71 -9.37
CA ALA A 53 10.11 7.69 -8.49
C ALA A 53 10.11 6.48 -7.53
N LYS A 54 8.93 6.03 -7.07
CA LYS A 54 8.80 4.93 -6.09
C LYS A 54 8.79 3.55 -6.74
N GLN A 55 8.15 3.41 -7.91
CA GLN A 55 7.92 2.12 -8.58
C GLN A 55 9.20 1.29 -8.79
N PRO A 56 10.36 1.86 -9.20
CA PRO A 56 11.60 1.09 -9.36
C PRO A 56 12.19 0.57 -8.04
N LEU A 57 11.82 1.19 -6.92
CA LEU A 57 12.30 0.82 -5.58
C LEU A 57 11.41 -0.24 -4.91
N LEU A 58 10.33 -0.66 -5.60
CA LEU A 58 9.28 -1.49 -5.04
C LEU A 58 9.08 -2.76 -5.88
N PRO A 59 8.52 -3.82 -5.27
CA PRO A 59 8.17 -5.04 -6.01
C PRO A 59 7.16 -4.79 -7.15
N GLU A 60 7.32 -5.49 -8.27
CA GLU A 60 6.51 -5.29 -9.48
C GLU A 60 5.04 -5.68 -9.34
N ASN A 61 4.69 -6.51 -8.36
CA ASN A 61 3.33 -7.02 -8.13
C ASN A 61 2.44 -6.08 -7.29
N ILE A 62 2.81 -4.80 -7.20
CA ILE A 62 1.96 -3.76 -6.64
C ILE A 62 0.85 -3.39 -7.63
N ARG A 63 -0.37 -3.25 -7.11
CA ARG A 63 -1.54 -2.77 -7.84
C ARG A 63 -1.75 -1.29 -7.51
N TRP A 64 -1.38 -0.44 -8.44
CA TRP A 64 -1.55 1.00 -8.32
C TRP A 64 -2.98 1.42 -8.68
N HIS A 65 -3.54 2.29 -7.86
CA HIS A 65 -4.81 2.97 -8.05
C HIS A 65 -4.50 4.47 -8.16
N MET A 66 -4.87 5.09 -9.27
CA MET A 66 -4.74 6.53 -9.50
C MET A 66 -6.04 7.27 -9.27
#